data_AF-A0A842UFN8-F1
#
_entry.id   AF-A0A842UFN8-F1
#
_cell.length_a   1.000
_cell.length_b   1.000
_cell.length_c   1.000
_cell.angle_alpha   90.00
_cell.angle_beta   90.00
_cell.angle_gamma   90.00
#
_symmetry.space_group_name_H-M   'P 1'
#
loop_
_entity.id
_entity.type
_entity.pdbx_description
1 polymer ?
#
loop_
_entity_poly.entity_id
_entity_poly.type
_entity_poly.pdbx_seq_one_letter_code
_entity_poly.pdbx_strand_id
1 'polypeptide(L)'
;MGLEHILVADEQFISTYPTGLKDFQDWECARDLFDRRKSSRRRKDGTITAIAKTLGRSCQTVYQWLVKGNKPPALKYLAQARRIGLMPFGLDNEKFLYINKFFAYVFWTGSIGRKYQIGVNLPRKPGKSLNNMLNKKLRINSTYREESSCIACNRNGPFYGRVFHQLGLPVGGGRKAGQFFEMPVYVRRLVEIMKDEDGQKKYRTTARAALEDFMLILLKTRKHVSNSSNYWSVALHCNKNKKIAEKLGEDVIRIFRALFPRSGITKRNLGNKPLYHKKRKNWNSRIYLRQENLQRLEKYYPEFYRRIDDNRV
;
A
#
# COMPACT_ATOMS: atom_id res chain seq x y z
N MET A 1 19.84 7.36 -13.66
CA MET A 1 19.24 7.04 -12.35
C MET A 1 18.47 5.74 -12.51
N GLY A 2 18.86 4.70 -11.77
CA GLY A 2 18.29 3.36 -11.93
C GLY A 2 16.81 3.29 -11.52
N LEU A 3 16.02 2.50 -12.28
CA LEU A 3 14.59 2.24 -12.02
C LEU A 3 14.34 1.48 -10.71
N GLU A 4 15.41 1.04 -10.04
CA GLU A 4 15.34 0.25 -8.82
C GLU A 4 14.54 0.94 -7.72
N HIS A 5 14.53 2.27 -7.59
CA HIS A 5 13.81 2.92 -6.47
C HIS A 5 12.31 3.08 -6.65
N ILE A 6 11.80 2.79 -7.85
CA ILE A 6 10.38 2.90 -8.19
C ILE A 6 9.65 1.66 -7.67
N LEU A 7 8.63 1.90 -6.85
CA LEU A 7 7.75 0.88 -6.28
C LEU A 7 6.46 0.72 -7.09
N VAL A 8 5.96 1.80 -7.68
CA VAL A 8 4.83 1.78 -8.62
C VAL A 8 5.15 2.69 -9.79
N ALA A 9 5.35 2.09 -10.96
CA ALA A 9 5.51 2.76 -12.23
C ALA A 9 4.16 3.23 -12.79
N ASP A 10 4.21 4.13 -13.77
CA ASP A 10 3.00 4.75 -14.33
C ASP A 10 2.12 3.72 -15.05
N GLU A 11 2.74 2.75 -15.73
CA GLU A 11 2.06 1.64 -16.40
C GLU A 11 1.35 0.73 -15.40
N GLN A 12 1.96 0.49 -14.23
CA GLN A 12 1.34 -0.27 -13.15
C GLN A 12 0.14 0.48 -12.55
N PHE A 13 0.23 1.81 -12.44
CA PHE A 13 -0.93 2.60 -12.01
C PHE A 13 -2.05 2.57 -13.05
N ILE A 14 -1.73 2.74 -14.34
CA ILE A 14 -2.67 2.69 -15.46
C ILE A 14 -3.36 1.32 -15.52
N SER A 15 -2.65 0.22 -15.27
CA SER A 15 -3.21 -1.14 -15.32
C SER A 15 -4.29 -1.41 -14.26
N THR A 16 -4.42 -0.56 -13.24
CA THR A 16 -5.52 -0.66 -12.26
C THR A 16 -6.89 -0.28 -12.84
N TYR A 17 -6.93 0.31 -14.04
CA TYR A 17 -8.16 0.67 -14.75
C TYR A 17 -8.55 -0.45 -15.74
N PRO A 18 -9.84 -0.85 -15.83
CA PRO A 18 -10.26 -2.01 -16.63
C PRO A 18 -9.72 -2.06 -18.06
N THR A 19 -9.64 -0.92 -18.74
CA THR A 19 -9.13 -0.79 -20.11
C THR A 19 -7.87 0.09 -20.17
N GLY A 20 -7.26 0.41 -19.03
CA GLY A 20 -6.28 1.49 -18.92
C GLY A 20 -5.09 1.37 -19.87
N LEU A 21 -4.44 0.21 -19.91
CA LEU A 21 -3.27 -0.01 -20.77
C LEU A 21 -3.63 0.02 -22.25
N LYS A 22 -4.74 -0.65 -22.63
CA LYS A 22 -5.23 -0.64 -24.01
C LYS A 22 -5.62 0.78 -24.43
N ASP A 23 -6.33 1.52 -23.58
CA ASP A 23 -6.72 2.90 -23.86
C ASP A 23 -5.51 3.83 -24.00
N PHE A 24 -4.44 3.59 -23.24
CA PHE A 24 -3.18 4.31 -23.37
C PHE A 24 -2.51 4.03 -24.71
N GLN A 25 -2.29 2.76 -25.05
CA GLN A 25 -1.67 2.34 -26.30
C GLN A 25 -2.46 2.81 -27.53
N ASP A 26 -3.79 2.65 -27.50
CA ASP A 26 -4.66 3.10 -28.59
C ASP A 26 -4.62 4.63 -28.74
N TRP A 27 -4.52 5.37 -27.63
CA TRP A 27 -4.41 6.83 -27.66
C TRP A 27 -3.08 7.30 -28.24
N GLU A 28 -1.96 6.67 -27.89
CA GLU A 28 -0.64 6.97 -28.48
C GLU A 28 -0.63 6.65 -29.98
N CYS A 29 -1.10 5.46 -30.36
CA CYS A 29 -1.20 5.06 -31.76
C CYS A 29 -2.11 6.00 -32.57
N ALA A 30 -3.26 6.41 -32.01
CA ALA A 30 -4.14 7.39 -32.64
C ALA A 30 -3.42 8.71 -32.92
N ARG A 31 -2.60 9.20 -31.97
CA ARG A 31 -1.84 10.43 -32.13
C ARG A 31 -0.78 10.31 -33.22
N ASP A 32 -0.01 9.23 -33.20
CA ASP A 32 1.02 8.99 -34.21
C ASP A 32 0.44 8.92 -35.62
N LEU A 33 -0.68 8.20 -35.79
CA LEU A 33 -1.39 8.12 -37.07
C LEU A 33 -1.93 9.48 -37.52
N PHE A 34 -2.43 10.29 -36.58
CA PHE A 34 -2.95 11.62 -36.86
C PHE A 34 -1.84 12.63 -37.21
N ASP A 35 -0.70 12.56 -36.54
CA ASP A 35 0.44 13.46 -36.79
C ASP A 35 1.16 13.10 -38.11
N ARG A 36 1.24 11.81 -38.48
CA ARG A 36 1.71 11.37 -39.81
C ARG A 36 0.88 11.95 -40.96
N ARG A 37 -0.41 12.21 -40.76
CA ARG A 37 -1.27 12.88 -41.76
C ARG A 37 -0.89 14.34 -41.97
N LYS A 38 -0.59 15.09 -40.90
CA LYS A 38 -0.16 16.49 -41.02
C LYS A 38 1.09 16.63 -41.87
N SER A 39 1.94 15.61 -41.86
CA SER A 39 3.20 15.55 -42.60
C SER A 39 3.06 15.07 -44.06
N SER A 40 1.89 14.57 -44.49
CA SER A 40 1.69 14.02 -45.83
C SER A 40 0.29 14.34 -46.39
N ARG A 41 0.20 15.36 -47.26
CA ARG A 41 -1.05 15.90 -47.86
C ARG A 41 -1.94 14.88 -48.60
N ARG A 42 -1.48 13.66 -48.91
CA ARG A 42 -2.19 12.69 -49.78
C ARG A 42 -2.67 11.37 -49.12
N ARG A 43 -2.56 11.17 -47.79
CA ARG A 43 -2.95 9.89 -47.15
C ARG A 43 -4.36 9.90 -46.54
N LYS A 44 -5.26 9.03 -47.03
CA LYS A 44 -6.61 8.77 -46.47
C LYS A 44 -6.57 8.08 -45.10
N ASP A 45 -5.44 7.47 -44.75
CA ASP A 45 -5.27 6.64 -43.55
C ASP A 45 -5.27 7.42 -42.22
N GLY A 46 -5.14 8.76 -42.27
CA GLY A 46 -5.19 9.60 -41.07
C GLY A 46 -6.54 10.29 -40.81
N THR A 47 -7.61 9.84 -41.48
CA THR A 47 -8.96 10.30 -41.13
C THR A 47 -9.40 9.69 -39.81
N ILE A 48 -10.28 10.38 -39.08
CA ILE A 48 -10.83 9.86 -37.80
C ILE A 48 -11.46 8.48 -38.01
N THR A 49 -12.19 8.29 -39.11
CA THR A 49 -12.82 7.01 -39.47
C THR A 49 -11.80 5.90 -39.73
N ALA A 50 -10.72 6.19 -40.46
CA ALA A 50 -9.66 5.21 -40.73
C ALA A 50 -8.95 4.81 -39.42
N ILE A 51 -8.55 5.79 -38.60
CA ILE A 51 -7.91 5.55 -37.30
C ILE A 51 -8.84 4.74 -36.37
N ALA A 52 -10.12 5.11 -36.30
CA ALA A 52 -11.13 4.38 -35.51
C ALA A 52 -11.27 2.92 -35.95
N LYS A 53 -11.30 2.66 -37.26
CA LYS A 53 -11.32 1.31 -37.83
C LYS A 53 -10.05 0.53 -37.47
N THR A 54 -8.86 1.14 -37.60
CA THR A 54 -7.58 0.52 -37.25
C THR A 54 -7.50 0.12 -35.78
N LEU A 55 -7.99 0.97 -34.87
CA LEU A 55 -7.90 0.74 -33.43
C LEU A 55 -9.06 -0.08 -32.84
N GLY A 56 -10.08 -0.38 -33.64
CA GLY A 56 -11.33 -0.98 -33.16
C GLY A 56 -12.03 -0.11 -32.13
N ARG A 57 -12.02 1.22 -32.32
CA ARG A 57 -12.66 2.20 -31.43
C ARG A 57 -13.75 2.97 -32.17
N SER A 58 -14.66 3.60 -31.42
CA SER A 58 -15.66 4.46 -32.04
C SER A 58 -15.02 5.74 -32.62
N CYS A 59 -15.55 6.24 -33.74
CA CYS A 59 -15.12 7.52 -34.31
C CYS A 59 -15.23 8.66 -33.29
N GLN A 60 -16.26 8.64 -32.43
CA GLN A 60 -16.45 9.63 -31.39
C GLN A 60 -15.32 9.61 -30.35
N THR A 61 -14.87 8.43 -29.93
CA THR A 61 -13.73 8.28 -28.99
C THR A 61 -12.46 8.88 -29.60
N VAL A 62 -12.15 8.51 -30.84
CA VAL A 62 -10.96 9.01 -31.56
C VAL A 62 -11.04 10.51 -31.80
N TYR A 63 -12.20 11.04 -32.19
CA TYR A 63 -12.44 12.47 -32.31
C TYR A 63 -12.22 13.21 -30.98
N GLN A 64 -12.75 12.68 -29.88
CA GLN A 64 -12.53 13.27 -28.56
C GLN A 64 -11.05 13.33 -28.19
N TRP A 65 -10.29 12.28 -28.50
CA TRP A 65 -8.85 12.21 -28.22
C TRP A 65 -8.02 13.20 -29.04
N LEU A 66 -8.25 13.25 -30.35
CA LEU A 66 -7.39 13.96 -31.28
C LEU A 66 -7.81 15.41 -31.53
N VAL A 67 -9.13 15.68 -31.53
CA VAL A 67 -9.67 17.00 -31.87
C VAL A 67 -10.07 17.78 -30.62
N LYS A 68 -10.76 17.14 -29.67
CA LYS A 68 -11.17 17.80 -28.42
C LYS A 68 -10.09 17.77 -27.33
N GLY A 69 -8.99 17.05 -27.55
CA GLY A 69 -7.87 16.94 -26.59
C GLY A 69 -8.21 16.17 -25.31
N ASN A 70 -9.32 15.43 -25.27
CA ASN A 70 -9.69 14.62 -24.12
C ASN A 70 -8.74 13.43 -24.01
N LYS A 71 -8.18 13.19 -22.83
CA LYS A 71 -7.37 12.00 -22.58
C LYS A 71 -8.24 10.84 -22.07
N PRO A 72 -7.86 9.57 -22.34
CA PRO A 72 -8.42 8.44 -21.65
C PRO A 72 -8.49 8.65 -20.13
N PRO A 73 -9.52 8.13 -19.44
CA PRO A 73 -9.66 8.32 -17.99
C PRO A 73 -8.40 7.95 -17.21
N ALA A 74 -7.76 6.81 -17.54
CA ALA A 74 -6.53 6.36 -16.88
C ALA A 74 -5.39 7.42 -16.98
N LEU A 75 -5.21 8.04 -18.15
CA LEU A 75 -4.22 9.10 -18.35
C LEU A 75 -4.58 10.41 -17.65
N LYS A 76 -5.86 10.78 -17.65
CA LYS A 76 -6.34 11.94 -16.89
C LYS A 76 -6.05 11.78 -15.40
N TYR A 77 -6.30 10.59 -14.87
CA TYR A 77 -6.06 10.28 -13.46
C TYR A 77 -4.58 10.10 -13.13
N LEU A 78 -3.78 9.56 -14.04
CA LEU A 78 -2.32 9.55 -13.88
C LEU A 78 -1.77 10.98 -13.80
N ALA A 79 -2.20 11.87 -14.69
CA ALA A 79 -1.80 13.28 -14.63
C ALA A 79 -2.21 13.94 -13.30
N GLN A 80 -3.38 13.59 -12.75
CA GLN A 80 -3.81 14.06 -11.43
C GLN A 80 -2.95 13.46 -10.29
N ALA A 81 -2.61 12.18 -10.37
CA ALA A 81 -1.74 11.50 -9.40
C ALA A 81 -0.32 12.11 -9.40
N ARG A 82 0.25 12.40 -10.58
CA ARG A 82 1.51 13.14 -10.72
C ARG A 82 1.42 14.54 -10.11
N ARG A 83 0.33 15.27 -10.36
CA ARG A 83 0.12 16.63 -9.80
C ARG A 83 0.09 16.66 -8.28
N ILE A 84 -0.40 15.61 -7.63
CA ILE A 84 -0.37 15.50 -6.16
C ILE A 84 0.94 14.90 -5.64
N GLY A 85 1.93 14.64 -6.51
CA GLY A 85 3.22 14.05 -6.16
C GLY A 85 3.15 12.58 -5.74
N LEU A 86 2.13 11.85 -6.21
CA LEU A 86 1.98 10.42 -5.89
C LEU A 86 2.72 9.52 -6.87
N MET A 87 2.78 9.90 -8.15
CA MET A 87 3.36 9.09 -9.23
C MET A 87 4.54 9.81 -9.92
N PRO A 88 5.60 9.08 -10.35
CA PRO A 88 5.88 7.68 -9.99
C PRO A 88 6.12 7.54 -8.48
N PHE A 89 5.70 6.41 -7.90
CA PHE A 89 5.85 6.18 -6.48
C PHE A 89 7.15 5.40 -6.23
N GLY A 90 8.06 5.96 -5.45
CA GLY A 90 9.35 5.35 -5.13
C GLY A 90 9.91 5.80 -3.78
N LEU A 91 11.05 5.24 -3.39
CA LEU A 91 11.70 5.55 -2.10
C LEU A 91 12.20 7.00 -2.01
N ASP A 92 12.48 7.63 -3.15
CA ASP A 92 12.87 9.05 -3.23
C ASP A 92 11.70 10.03 -3.17
N ASN A 93 10.47 9.53 -3.18
CA ASN A 93 9.31 10.39 -3.11
C ASN A 93 9.28 11.12 -1.76
N GLU A 94 9.20 12.45 -1.76
CA GLU A 94 9.17 13.28 -0.55
C GLU A 94 8.05 12.87 0.44
N LYS A 95 6.99 12.25 -0.07
CA LYS A 95 5.83 11.78 0.71
C LYS A 95 5.93 10.31 1.08
N PHE A 96 6.99 9.60 0.69
CA PHE A 96 7.13 8.16 0.85
C PHE A 96 6.82 7.70 2.27
N LEU A 97 7.43 8.32 3.29
CA LEU A 97 7.20 7.92 4.69
C LEU A 97 5.75 8.12 5.13
N TYR A 98 5.11 9.22 4.74
CA TYR A 98 3.69 9.46 5.04
C TYR A 98 2.77 8.47 4.32
N ILE A 99 3.09 8.14 3.06
CA ILE A 99 2.36 7.16 2.26
C ILE A 99 2.54 5.76 2.84
N ASN A 100 3.76 5.38 3.23
CA ASN A 100 4.07 4.10 3.87
C ASN A 100 3.34 3.97 5.22
N LYS A 101 3.33 5.04 6.03
CA LYS A 101 2.59 5.06 7.29
C LYS A 101 1.09 4.88 7.06
N PHE A 102 0.53 5.56 6.06
CA PHE A 102 -0.87 5.37 5.67
C PHE A 102 -1.13 3.95 5.18
N PHE A 103 -0.26 3.41 4.31
CA PHE A 103 -0.32 2.04 3.83
C PHE A 103 -0.32 1.05 4.98
N ALA A 104 0.55 1.21 5.99
CA ALA A 104 0.61 0.36 7.16
C ALA A 104 -0.71 0.36 7.96
N TYR A 105 -1.36 1.51 8.12
CA TYR A 105 -2.70 1.56 8.72
C TYR A 105 -3.74 0.83 7.86
N VAL A 106 -3.73 1.03 6.54
CA VAL A 106 -4.66 0.29 5.66
C VAL A 106 -4.39 -1.21 5.70
N PHE A 107 -3.11 -1.61 5.70
CA PHE A 107 -2.69 -2.99 5.80
C PHE A 107 -3.12 -3.59 7.13
N TRP A 108 -2.81 -2.98 8.27
CA TRP A 108 -3.12 -3.58 9.57
C TRP A 108 -4.57 -3.42 10.01
N THR A 109 -5.24 -2.29 9.80
CA THR A 109 -6.57 -2.03 10.35
C THR A 109 -7.64 -1.64 9.34
N GLY A 110 -7.25 -1.22 8.13
CA GLY A 110 -8.18 -0.70 7.12
C GLY A 110 -8.68 -1.72 6.10
N SER A 111 -9.12 -1.25 4.93
CA SER A 111 -9.47 -2.04 3.74
C SER A 111 -9.54 -1.16 2.48
N ILE A 112 -9.50 -1.79 1.31
CA ILE A 112 -9.73 -1.14 0.01
C ILE A 112 -11.00 -1.72 -0.62
N GLY A 113 -12.04 -0.90 -0.79
CA GLY A 113 -13.31 -1.30 -1.39
C GLY A 113 -13.25 -1.42 -2.92
N ARG A 114 -14.34 -1.94 -3.54
CA ARG A 114 -14.44 -2.25 -5.00
C ARG A 114 -14.18 -1.06 -5.95
N LYS A 115 -14.19 0.18 -5.46
CA LYS A 115 -13.85 1.40 -6.21
C LYS A 115 -12.53 2.04 -5.77
N TYR A 116 -11.64 1.23 -5.20
CA TYR A 116 -10.37 1.67 -4.58
C TYR A 116 -10.55 2.66 -3.42
N GLN A 117 -11.74 2.71 -2.83
CA GLN A 117 -12.01 3.55 -1.67
C GLN A 117 -11.33 2.98 -0.43
N ILE A 118 -10.58 3.80 0.28
CA ILE A 118 -9.86 3.40 1.48
C ILE A 118 -10.68 3.73 2.73
N GLY A 119 -10.87 2.73 3.58
CA GLY A 119 -11.39 2.89 4.94
C GLY A 119 -10.37 2.42 5.97
N VAL A 120 -10.22 3.15 7.08
CA VAL A 120 -9.33 2.78 8.19
C VAL A 120 -10.08 2.88 9.51
N ASN A 121 -10.13 1.77 10.26
CA ASN A 121 -10.77 1.74 11.57
C ASN A 121 -9.73 1.98 12.67
N LEU A 122 -9.91 3.04 13.47
CA LEU A 122 -9.03 3.44 14.56
C LEU A 122 -9.81 4.17 15.66
N PRO A 123 -9.41 4.01 16.94
CA PRO A 123 -9.94 4.82 18.04
C PRO A 123 -9.75 6.33 17.83
N ARG A 124 -10.51 7.14 18.58
CA ARG A 124 -10.57 8.61 18.42
C ARG A 124 -9.23 9.32 18.32
N LYS A 125 -8.34 9.20 19.30
CA LYS A 125 -7.04 9.90 19.30
C LYS A 125 -6.16 9.51 18.09
N PRO A 126 -5.84 8.23 17.83
CA PRO A 126 -5.06 7.84 16.66
C PRO A 126 -5.78 8.13 15.34
N GLY A 127 -7.11 8.02 15.29
CA GLY A 127 -7.93 8.36 14.13
C GLY A 127 -7.84 9.84 13.73
N LYS A 128 -7.97 10.76 14.70
CA LYS A 128 -7.79 12.20 14.46
C LYS A 128 -6.38 12.55 14.01
N SER A 129 -5.36 11.99 14.66
CA SER A 129 -3.96 12.20 14.29
C SER A 129 -3.66 11.75 12.86
N LEU A 130 -4.12 10.54 12.49
CA LEU A 130 -3.98 10.03 11.14
C LEU A 130 -4.73 10.91 10.14
N ASN A 131 -6.00 11.25 10.38
CA ASN A 131 -6.79 12.10 9.49
C ASN A 131 -6.13 13.46 9.23
N ASN A 132 -5.55 14.08 10.26
CA ASN A 132 -4.82 15.33 10.13
C ASN A 132 -3.58 15.17 9.25
N MET A 133 -2.81 14.09 9.42
CA MET A 133 -1.65 13.79 8.57
C MET A 133 -2.08 13.56 7.11
N LEU A 134 -3.14 12.79 6.86
CA LEU A 134 -3.64 12.51 5.51
C LEU A 134 -4.06 13.79 4.78
N ASN A 135 -4.69 14.73 5.48
CA ASN A 135 -5.13 15.99 4.88
C ASN A 135 -3.96 16.98 4.70
N LYS A 136 -3.12 17.17 5.72
CA LYS A 136 -2.02 18.15 5.68
C LYS A 136 -0.86 17.73 4.79
N LYS A 137 -0.47 16.45 4.82
CA LYS A 137 0.72 15.95 4.10
C LYS A 137 0.38 15.31 2.76
N LEU A 138 -0.77 14.63 2.67
CA LEU A 138 -1.14 13.85 1.47
C LEU A 138 -2.31 14.45 0.67
N ARG A 139 -2.94 15.52 1.16
CA ARG A 139 -4.08 16.19 0.50
C ARG A 139 -5.19 15.21 0.09
N ILE A 140 -5.46 14.19 0.91
CA ILE A 140 -6.41 13.12 0.57
C ILE A 140 -7.87 13.60 0.58
N ASN A 141 -8.16 14.64 1.38
CA ASN A 141 -9.52 15.05 1.72
C ASN A 141 -10.27 13.89 2.39
N SER A 142 -9.75 13.43 3.52
CA SER A 142 -10.34 12.39 4.35
C SER A 142 -11.17 12.99 5.50
N THR A 143 -12.15 12.22 5.97
CA THR A 143 -13.00 12.56 7.11
C THR A 143 -12.94 11.45 8.14
N TYR A 144 -12.65 11.80 9.40
CA TYR A 144 -12.79 10.89 10.53
C TYR A 144 -14.21 11.00 11.10
N ARG A 145 -14.91 9.87 11.19
CA ARG A 145 -16.24 9.76 11.79
C ARG A 145 -16.10 9.13 13.17
N GLU A 146 -16.36 9.89 14.23
CA GLU A 146 -16.16 9.43 15.60
C GLU A 146 -17.05 8.22 15.95
N GLU A 147 -18.33 8.29 15.57
CA GLU A 147 -19.35 7.25 15.84
C GLU A 147 -18.96 5.86 15.33
N SER A 148 -18.31 5.80 14.17
CA SER A 148 -17.89 4.54 13.55
C SER A 148 -16.39 4.26 13.73
N SER A 149 -15.67 5.14 14.43
CA SER A 149 -14.22 5.07 14.59
C SER A 149 -13.49 4.83 13.25
N CYS A 150 -13.94 5.50 12.20
CA CYS A 150 -13.55 5.21 10.82
C CYS A 150 -13.08 6.47 10.09
N ILE A 151 -11.97 6.36 9.37
CA ILE A 151 -11.52 7.35 8.40
C ILE A 151 -11.99 6.90 7.02
N ALA A 152 -12.80 7.75 6.38
CA ALA A 152 -13.19 7.61 4.99
C ALA A 152 -12.35 8.57 4.14
N CYS A 153 -11.66 8.04 3.11
CA CYS A 153 -10.91 8.86 2.17
C CYS A 153 -11.81 9.27 1.01
N ASN A 154 -11.99 10.56 0.76
CA ASN A 154 -12.94 11.04 -0.26
C ASN A 154 -12.26 11.20 -1.63
N ARG A 155 -12.22 12.44 -2.17
CA ARG A 155 -11.89 12.76 -3.57
C ARG A 155 -10.61 12.10 -4.10
N ASN A 156 -9.52 12.11 -3.33
CA ASN A 156 -8.24 11.55 -3.76
C ASN A 156 -7.99 10.13 -3.23
N GLY A 157 -8.85 9.62 -2.35
CA GLY A 157 -8.75 8.27 -1.78
C GLY A 157 -8.54 7.16 -2.81
N PRO A 158 -9.31 7.14 -3.92
CA PRO A 158 -9.14 6.14 -4.98
C PRO A 158 -7.74 6.09 -5.62
N PHE A 159 -7.01 7.21 -5.72
CA PHE A 159 -5.66 7.19 -6.28
C PHE A 159 -4.69 6.44 -5.38
N TYR A 160 -4.74 6.73 -4.07
CA TYR A 160 -3.95 6.00 -3.08
C TYR A 160 -4.36 4.54 -3.01
N GLY A 161 -5.66 4.23 -3.11
CA GLY A 161 -6.14 2.85 -3.12
C GLY A 161 -5.59 2.04 -4.31
N ARG A 162 -5.45 2.67 -5.47
CA ARG A 162 -4.83 2.04 -6.66
C ARG A 162 -3.34 1.78 -6.47
N VAL A 163 -2.60 2.76 -5.96
CA VAL A 163 -1.18 2.59 -5.62
C VAL A 163 -1.01 1.48 -4.58
N PHE A 164 -1.84 1.48 -3.55
CA PHE A 164 -1.83 0.47 -2.49
C PHE A 164 -2.15 -0.92 -3.01
N HIS A 165 -3.07 -1.02 -3.97
CA HIS A 165 -3.35 -2.27 -4.65
C HIS A 165 -2.11 -2.79 -5.41
N GLN A 166 -1.43 -1.93 -6.16
CA GLN A 166 -0.18 -2.29 -6.85
C GLN A 166 0.94 -2.67 -5.88
N LEU A 167 0.97 -2.07 -4.69
CA LEU A 167 1.88 -2.47 -3.61
C LEU A 167 1.50 -3.82 -2.97
N GLY A 168 0.36 -4.43 -3.32
CA GLY A 168 -0.05 -5.77 -2.90
C GLY A 168 -1.24 -5.83 -1.95
N LEU A 169 -1.95 -4.70 -1.71
CA LEU A 169 -3.19 -4.76 -0.94
C LEU A 169 -4.37 -5.29 -1.78
N PRO A 170 -5.15 -6.24 -1.26
CA PRO A 170 -6.30 -6.75 -1.99
C PRO A 170 -7.42 -5.71 -2.06
N VAL A 171 -8.11 -5.67 -3.20
CA VAL A 171 -9.31 -4.86 -3.43
C VAL A 171 -10.54 -5.74 -3.21
N GLY A 172 -11.49 -5.30 -2.40
CA GLY A 172 -12.73 -6.05 -2.16
C GLY A 172 -13.50 -5.59 -0.93
N GLY A 173 -14.81 -5.83 -0.91
CA GLY A 173 -15.69 -5.37 0.17
C GLY A 173 -15.46 -6.12 1.50
N GLY A 174 -15.18 -5.35 2.56
CA GLY A 174 -15.82 -5.51 3.87
C GLY A 174 -15.33 -6.60 4.83
N ARG A 175 -14.59 -7.64 4.43
CA ARG A 175 -14.00 -8.60 5.38
C ARG A 175 -12.64 -9.09 4.89
N LYS A 176 -11.56 -8.59 5.50
CA LYS A 176 -10.20 -9.13 5.33
C LYS A 176 -10.13 -10.63 5.66
N ALA A 177 -10.99 -11.08 6.57
CA ALA A 177 -11.16 -12.48 6.95
C ALA A 177 -11.63 -13.31 5.74
N GLY A 178 -10.67 -13.85 4.99
CA GLY A 178 -10.91 -14.72 3.85
C GLY A 178 -10.16 -14.36 2.57
N GLN A 179 -9.45 -13.24 2.55
CA GLN A 179 -8.50 -12.88 1.49
C GLN A 179 -7.11 -13.40 1.84
N PHE A 180 -6.29 -13.69 0.83
CA PHE A 180 -4.89 -14.05 1.02
C PHE A 180 -4.09 -12.78 1.32
N PHE A 181 -3.67 -12.63 2.58
CA PHE A 181 -2.84 -11.52 3.03
C PHE A 181 -1.41 -12.01 3.20
N GLU A 182 -0.59 -11.71 2.21
CA GLU A 182 0.86 -11.85 2.29
C GLU A 182 1.51 -10.51 2.65
N MET A 183 2.77 -10.57 3.12
CA MET A 183 3.56 -9.35 3.26
C MET A 183 3.77 -8.72 1.86
N PRO A 184 3.50 -7.42 1.70
CA PRO A 184 3.78 -6.68 0.47
C PRO A 184 5.23 -6.85 0.02
N VAL A 185 5.43 -7.02 -1.28
CA VAL A 185 6.77 -7.21 -1.87
C VAL A 185 7.69 -6.05 -1.51
N TYR A 186 7.20 -4.81 -1.56
CA TYR A 186 8.01 -3.64 -1.25
C TYR A 186 8.49 -3.65 0.21
N VAL A 187 7.68 -4.13 1.17
CA VAL A 187 8.09 -4.22 2.58
C VAL A 187 9.20 -5.25 2.75
N ARG A 188 9.10 -6.40 2.07
CA ARG A 188 10.20 -7.39 2.05
C ARG A 188 11.47 -6.79 1.45
N ARG A 189 11.35 -5.98 0.40
CA ARG A 189 12.48 -5.29 -0.22
C ARG A 189 13.13 -4.27 0.72
N LEU A 190 12.36 -3.55 1.54
CA LEU A 190 12.91 -2.65 2.56
C LEU A 190 13.79 -3.41 3.57
N VAL A 191 13.43 -4.66 3.89
CA VAL A 191 14.25 -5.53 4.77
C VAL A 191 15.58 -5.88 4.10
N GLU A 192 15.60 -6.15 2.80
CA GLU A 192 16.85 -6.44 2.09
C GLU A 192 17.73 -5.18 1.97
N ILE A 193 17.15 -4.01 1.67
CA ILE A 193 17.88 -2.72 1.67
C ILE A 193 18.51 -2.44 3.05
N MET A 194 17.89 -2.88 4.14
CA MET A 194 18.43 -2.71 5.49
C MET A 194 19.68 -3.56 5.78
N LYS A 195 19.82 -4.69 5.09
CA LYS A 195 20.92 -5.65 5.24
C LYS A 195 22.09 -5.37 4.29
N ASP A 196 21.82 -4.68 3.19
CA ASP A 196 22.84 -4.29 2.23
C ASP A 196 23.77 -3.25 2.89
N GLU A 197 24.99 -3.68 3.21
CA GLU A 197 26.02 -2.82 3.84
C GLU A 197 26.73 -1.95 2.79
N ASP A 198 26.79 -2.42 1.54
CA ASP A 198 27.48 -1.78 0.42
C ASP A 198 26.56 -0.82 -0.35
N GLY A 199 25.23 -0.96 -0.20
CA GLY A 199 24.21 -0.20 -0.88
C GLY A 199 23.80 1.13 -0.23
N GLN A 200 23.97 2.22 -0.98
CA GLN A 200 23.23 3.51 -0.90
C GLN A 200 22.64 3.88 0.47
N LYS A 201 23.52 4.30 1.40
CA LYS A 201 23.22 4.77 2.78
C LYS A 201 21.92 5.57 2.94
N LYS A 202 21.58 6.43 1.96
CA LYS A 202 20.33 7.21 1.91
C LYS A 202 19.09 6.33 2.03
N TYR A 203 18.95 5.27 1.23
CA TYR A 203 17.76 4.43 1.22
C TYR A 203 17.66 3.53 2.45
N ARG A 204 18.78 3.19 3.08
CA ARG A 204 18.80 2.45 4.34
C ARG A 204 18.09 3.22 5.47
N THR A 205 18.37 4.52 5.62
CA THR A 205 17.67 5.36 6.62
C THR A 205 16.17 5.44 6.33
N THR A 206 15.79 5.65 5.06
CA THR A 206 14.38 5.68 4.63
C THR A 206 13.68 4.34 4.87
N ALA A 207 14.33 3.22 4.54
CA ALA A 207 13.81 1.88 4.74
C ALA A 207 13.63 1.56 6.22
N ARG A 208 14.61 1.93 7.06
CA ARG A 208 14.52 1.80 8.51
C ARG A 208 13.29 2.52 9.05
N ALA A 209 13.15 3.80 8.74
CA ALA A 209 12.02 4.61 9.21
C ALA A 209 10.67 4.05 8.75
N ALA A 210 10.59 3.60 7.50
CA ALA A 210 9.38 2.99 6.96
C ALA A 210 9.01 1.66 7.64
N LEU A 211 9.99 0.80 7.90
CA LEU A 211 9.78 -0.45 8.63
C LEU A 211 9.42 -0.20 10.11
N GLU A 212 10.06 0.77 10.76
CA GLU A 212 9.71 1.16 12.13
C GLU A 212 8.27 1.65 12.23
N ASP A 213 7.82 2.52 11.32
CA ASP A 213 6.41 2.96 11.28
C ASP A 213 5.46 1.77 11.03
N PHE A 214 5.83 0.86 10.13
CA PHE A 214 5.04 -0.33 9.82
C PHE A 214 4.87 -1.24 11.05
N MET A 215 5.95 -1.48 11.80
CA MET A 215 5.95 -2.27 13.02
C MET A 215 5.28 -1.57 14.19
N LEU A 216 5.48 -0.26 14.34
CA LEU A 216 4.84 0.52 15.38
C LEU A 216 3.32 0.48 15.22
N ILE A 217 2.81 0.61 13.99
CA ILE A 217 1.37 0.52 13.71
C ILE A 217 0.84 -0.87 14.01
N LEU A 218 1.55 -1.94 13.61
CA LEU A 218 1.19 -3.31 13.98
C LEU A 218 1.04 -3.44 15.50
N LEU A 219 2.07 -3.05 16.25
CA LEU A 219 2.08 -3.18 17.72
C LEU A 219 1.00 -2.32 18.36
N LYS A 220 0.81 -1.07 17.93
CA LYS A 220 -0.22 -0.18 18.48
C LYS A 220 -1.65 -0.65 18.22
N THR A 221 -1.88 -1.40 17.15
CA THR A 221 -3.24 -1.76 16.72
C THR A 221 -3.61 -3.21 16.96
N ARG A 222 -2.62 -4.09 17.17
CA ARG A 222 -2.82 -5.54 17.27
C ARG A 222 -2.17 -6.18 18.50
N LYS A 223 -1.45 -5.42 19.33
CA LYS A 223 -0.94 -5.90 20.62
C LYS A 223 -2.11 -6.15 21.58
N HIS A 224 -2.04 -7.29 22.25
CA HIS A 224 -2.82 -7.61 23.43
C HIS A 224 -1.86 -8.02 24.55
N VAL A 225 -1.97 -7.37 25.71
CA VAL A 225 -1.17 -7.67 26.90
C VAL A 225 -1.85 -8.80 27.67
N SER A 226 -1.16 -9.91 27.91
CA SER A 226 -1.69 -10.98 28.76
C SER A 226 -1.40 -10.67 30.22
N ASN A 227 -2.45 -10.41 31.01
CA ASN A 227 -2.33 -10.09 32.44
C ASN A 227 -1.79 -11.27 33.26
N SER A 228 -2.00 -12.51 32.82
CA SER A 228 -1.63 -13.72 33.57
C SER A 228 -0.30 -14.34 33.16
N SER A 229 0.32 -13.91 32.06
CA SER A 229 1.48 -14.59 31.49
C SER A 229 2.62 -13.67 31.06
N ASN A 230 2.58 -12.39 31.44
CA ASN A 230 3.65 -11.41 31.23
C ASN A 230 4.25 -11.40 29.81
N TYR A 231 3.40 -11.55 28.79
CA TYR A 231 3.80 -11.45 27.39
C TYR A 231 2.84 -10.57 26.61
N TRP A 232 3.36 -10.01 25.51
CA TRP A 232 2.51 -9.38 24.48
C TRP A 232 2.20 -10.40 23.39
N SER A 233 0.92 -10.57 23.08
CA SER A 233 0.51 -11.28 21.87
C SER A 233 0.15 -10.28 20.79
N VAL A 234 0.70 -10.46 19.59
CA VAL A 234 0.46 -9.58 18.44
C VAL A 234 -0.27 -10.40 17.40
N ALA A 235 -1.56 -10.10 17.20
CA ALA A 235 -2.38 -10.82 16.22
C ALA A 235 -2.12 -10.32 14.80
N LEU A 236 -1.81 -11.23 13.87
CA LEU A 236 -1.64 -10.91 12.46
C LEU A 236 -2.96 -11.13 11.69
N HIS A 237 -2.94 -10.89 10.38
CA HIS A 237 -4.12 -11.17 9.56
C HIS A 237 -4.45 -12.65 9.52
N CYS A 238 -5.75 -12.93 9.66
CA CYS A 238 -6.26 -14.30 9.53
C CYS A 238 -6.27 -14.70 8.06
N ASN A 239 -5.76 -15.90 7.77
CA ASN A 239 -5.66 -16.45 6.41
C ASN A 239 -6.39 -17.79 6.32
N LYS A 240 -7.01 -18.10 5.18
CA LYS A 240 -7.63 -19.43 4.96
C LYS A 240 -6.60 -20.55 4.84
N ASN A 241 -5.37 -20.21 4.46
CA ASN A 241 -4.29 -21.15 4.23
C ASN A 241 -3.25 -21.01 5.34
N LYS A 242 -2.94 -22.13 6.02
CA LYS A 242 -1.93 -22.24 7.08
C LYS A 242 -0.56 -21.72 6.63
N LYS A 243 -0.11 -22.13 5.44
CA LYS A 243 1.21 -21.77 4.89
C LYS A 243 1.33 -20.27 4.65
N ILE A 244 0.26 -19.63 4.18
CA ILE A 244 0.22 -18.18 3.97
C ILE A 244 0.24 -17.43 5.30
N ALA A 245 -0.49 -17.93 6.31
CA ALA A 245 -0.47 -17.37 7.66
C ALA A 245 0.94 -17.46 8.27
N GLU A 246 1.57 -18.63 8.19
CA GLU A 246 2.95 -18.87 8.63
C GLU A 246 3.94 -17.95 7.91
N LYS A 247 3.88 -17.87 6.58
CA LYS A 247 4.74 -17.00 5.76
C LYS A 247 4.61 -15.53 6.19
N LEU A 248 3.39 -15.04 6.43
CA LEU A 248 3.19 -13.69 6.95
C LEU A 248 3.85 -13.49 8.33
N GLY A 249 3.72 -14.48 9.22
CA GLY A 249 4.38 -14.46 10.53
C GLY A 249 5.90 -14.45 10.44
N GLU A 250 6.47 -15.26 9.55
CA GLU A 250 7.90 -15.28 9.28
C GLU A 250 8.39 -13.96 8.70
N ASP A 251 7.65 -13.36 7.77
CA ASP A 251 7.98 -12.05 7.19
C ASP A 251 7.98 -10.96 8.26
N VAL A 252 7.03 -10.96 9.21
CA VAL A 252 7.04 -10.00 10.34
C VAL A 252 8.23 -10.25 11.28
N ILE A 253 8.59 -11.50 11.56
CA ILE A 253 9.80 -11.83 12.35
C ILE A 253 11.07 -11.35 11.65
N ARG A 254 11.14 -11.47 10.31
CA ARG A 254 12.27 -10.93 9.54
C ARG A 254 12.39 -9.42 9.71
N ILE A 255 11.27 -8.69 9.71
CA ILE A 255 11.27 -7.24 9.98
C ILE A 255 11.77 -6.96 11.41
N PHE A 256 11.28 -7.69 12.42
CA PHE A 256 11.76 -7.55 13.81
C PHE A 256 13.28 -7.75 13.89
N ARG A 257 13.81 -8.79 13.26
CA ARG A 257 15.25 -9.09 13.28
C ARG A 257 16.09 -8.05 12.55
N ALA A 258 15.58 -7.49 11.46
CA ALA A 258 16.25 -6.43 10.72
C ALA A 258 16.29 -5.10 11.51
N LEU A 259 15.21 -4.73 12.19
CA LEU A 259 15.14 -3.50 12.98
C LEU A 259 15.80 -3.63 14.37
N PHE A 260 15.61 -4.78 15.00
CA PHE A 260 15.91 -5.04 16.40
C PHE A 260 16.69 -6.37 16.59
N PRO A 261 17.89 -6.49 16.02
CA PRO A 261 18.67 -7.74 16.07
C PRO A 261 18.95 -8.25 17.49
N ARG A 262 19.02 -7.37 18.49
CA ARG A 262 19.26 -7.73 19.90
C ARG A 262 17.99 -8.07 20.70
N SER A 263 16.80 -8.03 20.07
CA SER A 263 15.52 -8.33 20.75
C SER A 263 15.33 -9.80 21.13
N GLY A 264 16.11 -10.71 20.52
CA GLY A 264 15.94 -12.16 20.70
C GLY A 264 14.65 -12.73 20.07
N ILE A 265 13.97 -11.96 19.21
CA ILE A 265 12.75 -12.42 18.52
C ILE A 265 13.13 -13.34 17.36
N THR A 266 12.60 -14.56 17.37
CA THR A 266 12.90 -15.61 16.38
C THR A 266 11.62 -16.33 15.91
N LYS A 267 11.76 -17.33 15.03
CA LYS A 267 10.63 -18.20 14.62
C LYS A 267 9.94 -18.90 15.80
N ARG A 268 10.64 -19.11 16.93
CA ARG A 268 10.05 -19.70 18.15
C ARG A 268 8.97 -18.82 18.79
N ASN A 269 8.96 -17.53 18.47
CA ASN A 269 7.93 -16.59 18.92
C ASN A 269 6.66 -16.65 18.07
N LEU A 270 6.68 -17.33 16.92
CA LEU A 270 5.51 -17.49 16.07
C LEU A 270 4.65 -18.64 16.59
N GLY A 271 3.39 -18.34 16.90
CA GLY A 271 2.37 -19.37 17.06
C GLY A 271 1.32 -19.27 15.98
N ASN A 272 0.85 -20.41 15.49
CA ASN A 272 -0.19 -20.48 14.49
C ASN A 272 -1.33 -21.33 15.04
N LYS A 273 -2.50 -20.72 15.26
CA LYS A 273 -3.66 -21.42 15.82
C LYS A 273 -4.82 -21.39 14.82
N PRO A 274 -5.53 -22.51 14.60
CA PRO A 274 -6.79 -22.48 13.87
C PRO A 274 -7.82 -21.67 14.69
N LEU A 275 -8.57 -20.80 14.04
CA LEU A 275 -9.75 -20.19 14.62
C LEU A 275 -10.91 -21.18 14.49
N TYR A 276 -11.35 -21.74 15.62
CA TYR A 276 -12.51 -22.62 15.68
C TYR A 276 -13.80 -21.81 15.48
N HIS A 277 -14.08 -21.43 14.24
CA HIS A 277 -15.45 -21.11 13.82
C HIS A 277 -15.91 -22.23 12.90
N LYS A 278 -16.95 -22.97 13.32
CA LYS A 278 -17.44 -24.25 12.76
C LYS A 278 -17.63 -24.33 11.23
N LYS A 279 -17.54 -23.21 10.48
CA LYS A 279 -17.75 -23.15 9.02
C LYS A 279 -16.59 -22.53 8.22
N ARG A 280 -15.53 -21.99 8.85
CA ARG A 280 -14.41 -21.34 8.15
C ARG A 280 -13.08 -21.72 8.81
N LYS A 281 -12.31 -22.60 8.17
CA LYS A 281 -10.94 -22.97 8.58
C LYS A 281 -9.98 -21.79 8.35
N ASN A 282 -10.07 -20.76 9.19
CA ASN A 282 -9.14 -19.63 9.19
C ASN A 282 -8.01 -19.90 10.18
N TRP A 283 -6.79 -19.51 9.80
CA TRP A 283 -5.58 -19.59 10.62
C TRP A 283 -5.24 -18.19 11.12
N ASN A 284 -5.01 -18.07 12.42
CA ASN A 284 -4.58 -16.84 13.05
C ASN A 284 -3.14 -17.01 13.55
N SER A 285 -2.21 -16.40 12.82
CA SER A 285 -0.82 -16.32 13.24
C SER A 285 -0.64 -15.19 14.25
N ARG A 286 0.09 -15.49 15.32
CA ARG A 286 0.38 -14.58 16.41
C ARG A 286 1.87 -14.57 16.71
N ILE A 287 2.40 -13.40 17.03
CA ILE A 287 3.75 -13.28 17.56
C ILE A 287 3.65 -13.08 19.06
N TYR A 288 4.33 -13.95 19.81
CA TYR A 288 4.39 -13.92 21.26
C TYR A 288 5.71 -13.29 21.69
N LEU A 289 5.66 -12.05 22.17
CA LEU A 289 6.81 -11.34 22.72
C LEU A 289 6.83 -11.58 24.23
N ARG A 290 7.68 -12.50 24.68
CA ARG A 290 7.83 -12.87 26.09
C ARG A 290 8.53 -11.76 26.86
N GLN A 291 8.46 -11.80 28.19
CA GLN A 291 9.11 -10.83 29.08
C GLN A 291 10.58 -10.56 28.70
N GLU A 292 11.36 -11.61 28.44
CA GLU A 292 12.76 -11.48 27.98
C GLU A 292 12.89 -10.66 26.69
N ASN A 293 11.99 -10.83 25.72
CA ASN A 293 12.00 -10.05 24.49
C ASN A 293 11.68 -8.58 24.75
N LEU A 294 10.71 -8.33 25.64
CA LEU A 294 10.29 -6.97 26.01
C LEU A 294 11.41 -6.24 26.77
N GLN A 295 12.04 -6.88 27.74
CA GLN A 295 13.19 -6.34 28.47
C GLN A 295 14.37 -6.03 27.54
N ARG A 296 14.63 -6.88 26.54
CA ARG A 296 15.65 -6.60 25.52
C ARG A 296 15.25 -5.44 24.60
N LEU A 297 13.97 -5.32 24.23
CA LEU A 297 13.49 -4.17 23.46
C LEU A 297 13.62 -2.87 24.25
N GLU A 298 13.24 -2.86 25.51
CA GLU A 298 13.38 -1.73 26.42
C GLU A 298 14.84 -1.34 26.63
N LYS A 299 15.71 -2.32 26.91
CA LYS A 299 17.15 -2.09 27.16
C LYS A 299 17.89 -1.57 25.92
N TYR A 300 17.68 -2.19 24.76
CA TYR A 300 18.48 -1.89 23.56
C TYR A 300 17.80 -0.92 22.58
N TYR A 301 16.49 -0.72 22.68
CA TYR A 301 15.70 0.12 21.77
C TYR A 301 14.65 0.97 22.52
N PRO A 302 15.05 1.72 23.57
CA PRO A 302 14.12 2.38 24.50
C PRO A 302 13.19 3.39 23.83
N GLU A 303 13.66 4.11 22.81
CA GLU A 303 12.83 5.08 22.06
C GLU A 303 11.68 4.40 21.32
N PHE A 304 11.96 3.27 20.66
CA PHE A 304 10.92 2.50 19.98
C PHE A 304 9.96 1.88 21.00
N TYR A 305 10.48 1.35 22.12
CA TYR A 305 9.69 0.75 23.18
C TYR A 305 8.71 1.76 23.80
N ARG A 306 9.17 2.95 24.19
CA ARG A 306 8.32 4.04 24.71
C ARG A 306 7.23 4.43 23.73
N ARG A 307 7.57 4.59 22.45
CA ARG A 307 6.58 4.92 21.40
C ARG A 307 5.44 3.92 21.32
N ILE A 308 5.65 2.63 21.65
CA ILE A 308 4.59 1.61 21.66
C ILE A 308 3.61 1.86 22.81
N ASP A 309 4.10 2.30 23.97
CA ASP A 309 3.33 2.45 25.22
C ASP A 309 2.69 3.83 25.43
N ASP A 310 3.11 4.85 24.68
CA ASP A 310 2.50 6.21 24.66
C ASP A 310 1.00 6.25 24.27
N ASN A 311 0.38 5.10 24.05
CA ASN A 311 -1.05 4.93 23.79
C ASN A 311 -1.84 4.37 25.00
N ARG A 312 -1.27 4.34 26.22
CA ARG A 312 -2.08 4.17 27.44
C ARG A 312 -3.01 5.38 27.58
N VAL A 313 -4.20 5.26 27.01
CA VAL A 313 -5.37 6.12 27.21
C VAL A 313 -6.40 5.28 27.95
#